data_AF-A0A1G9U2P1-F1
#
_entry.id   AF-A0A1G9U2P1-F1
#
_cell.length_a   1.000
_cell.length_b   1.000
_cell.length_c   1.000
_cell.angle_alpha   90.00
_cell.angle_beta   90.00
_cell.angle_gamma   90.00
#
_symmetry.space_group_name_H-M   'P 1'
#
loop_
_entity.id
_entity.type
_entity.pdbx_description
1 polymer ?
#
loop_
_entity_poly.entity_id
_entity_poly.type
_entity_poly.pdbx_seq_one_letter_code
_entity_poly.pdbx_strand_id
1 'polypeptide(L)'
;MCDFFNEDGHLTPQALKATAKLEPLDELTRLEISEHLSFCDKCLSDYTLLLTDSTLVSPPQSQVHQIMGRIKHKARTIFFNRYARVAVAACLAITLWGCGAFSFDYINANNQLVSSVASTSASVTVKMDEWKESISKGFSSFFKNIDTAKPQTKGASSSEKE
;
A
#
# COMPACT_ATOMS: atom_id res chain seq x y z
N MET A 1 -31.30 23.37 25.60
CA MET A 1 -30.40 22.54 26.42
C MET A 1 -30.47 21.15 25.83
N CYS A 2 -29.35 20.62 25.36
CA CYS A 2 -29.29 19.44 24.49
C CYS A 2 -29.59 18.17 25.30
N ASP A 3 -30.71 17.50 25.01
CA ASP A 3 -31.17 16.25 25.66
C ASP A 3 -30.28 15.02 25.37
N PHE A 4 -29.15 15.22 24.69
CA PHE A 4 -28.24 14.16 24.24
C PHE A 4 -26.98 14.03 25.10
N PHE A 5 -26.76 14.93 26.06
CA PHE A 5 -25.65 14.88 27.00
C PHE A 5 -26.18 14.70 28.43
N ASN A 6 -25.55 13.81 29.18
CA ASN A 6 -25.80 13.65 30.61
C ASN A 6 -25.12 14.79 31.40
N GLU A 7 -25.46 14.92 32.68
CA GLU A 7 -24.82 15.85 33.63
C GLU A 7 -23.29 15.67 33.70
N ASP A 8 -22.79 14.46 33.44
CA ASP A 8 -21.35 14.15 33.39
C ASP A 8 -20.64 14.63 32.12
N GLY A 9 -21.37 15.26 31.18
CA GLY A 9 -20.84 15.73 29.89
C GLY A 9 -20.59 14.63 28.85
N HIS A 10 -21.08 13.41 29.10
CA HIS A 10 -21.04 12.29 28.15
C HIS A 10 -22.34 12.16 27.37
N LEU A 11 -22.27 11.50 26.20
CA LEU A 11 -23.45 11.19 25.41
C LEU A 11 -24.40 10.25 26.15
N THR A 12 -25.69 10.52 26.06
CA THR A 12 -26.72 9.64 26.61
C THR A 12 -26.74 8.32 25.83
N PRO A 13 -27.13 7.20 26.44
CA PRO A 13 -27.30 5.93 25.72
C PRO A 13 -28.31 6.02 24.57
N GLN A 14 -29.25 6.96 24.67
CA GLN A 14 -30.25 7.23 23.62
C GLN A 14 -29.59 7.93 22.42
N ALA A 15 -28.74 8.95 22.67
CA ALA A 15 -27.98 9.64 21.63
C ALA A 15 -27.10 8.68 20.82
N LEU A 16 -26.41 7.76 21.52
CA LEU A 16 -25.56 6.75 20.89
C LEU A 16 -26.36 5.78 20.02
N LYS A 17 -27.53 5.33 20.49
CA LYS A 17 -28.41 4.44 19.73
C LYS A 17 -29.01 5.12 18.50
N ALA A 18 -29.44 6.37 18.64
CA ALA A 18 -29.99 7.14 17.51
C ALA A 18 -28.93 7.33 16.41
N THR A 19 -27.68 7.63 16.82
CA THR A 19 -26.54 7.72 15.92
C THR A 19 -26.20 6.37 15.26
N ALA A 20 -26.20 5.27 16.02
CA ALA A 20 -25.89 3.93 15.51
C ALA A 20 -26.93 3.42 14.50
N LYS A 21 -28.21 3.75 14.69
CA LYS A 21 -29.31 3.35 13.80
C LYS A 21 -29.52 4.29 12.62
N LEU A 22 -28.71 5.34 12.48
CA LEU A 22 -28.87 6.38 11.47
C LEU A 22 -30.28 7.01 11.50
N GLU A 23 -30.81 7.23 12.71
CA GLU A 23 -32.08 7.92 12.89
C GLU A 23 -31.96 9.37 12.40
N PRO A 24 -33.03 9.98 11.82
CA PRO A 24 -33.00 11.36 11.38
C PRO A 24 -32.80 12.32 12.56
N LEU A 25 -31.53 12.62 12.85
CA LEU A 25 -31.11 13.69 13.73
C LEU A 25 -30.98 14.98 12.92
N ASP A 26 -31.22 16.10 13.58
CA ASP A 26 -30.87 17.40 13.06
C ASP A 26 -29.36 17.46 12.73
N GLU A 27 -28.99 18.15 11.66
CA GLU A 27 -27.62 18.17 11.12
C GLU A 27 -26.63 18.78 12.12
N LEU A 28 -27.03 19.82 12.86
CA LEU A 28 -26.19 20.44 13.87
C LEU A 28 -25.95 19.47 15.04
N THR A 29 -27.01 18.80 15.48
CA THR A 29 -26.93 17.79 16.55
C THR A 29 -26.03 16.63 16.14
N ARG A 30 -26.14 16.16 14.90
CA ARG A 30 -25.27 15.09 14.38
C ARG A 30 -23.80 15.52 14.31
N LEU A 31 -23.55 16.77 13.94
CA LEU A 31 -22.20 17.34 13.93
C LEU A 31 -21.62 17.38 15.35
N GLU A 32 -22.38 17.91 16.32
CA GLU A 32 -21.96 18.01 17.72
C GLU A 32 -21.64 16.63 18.33
N ILE A 33 -22.49 15.63 18.05
CA ILE A 33 -22.23 14.24 18.47
C ILE A 33 -20.95 13.71 17.82
N SER A 34 -20.74 13.97 16.52
CA SER A 34 -19.55 13.50 15.81
C SER A 34 -18.26 14.14 16.32
N GLU A 35 -18.31 15.42 16.67
CA GLU A 35 -17.21 16.14 17.29
C GLU A 35 -16.89 15.54 18.66
N HIS A 36 -17.91 15.34 19.50
CA HIS A 36 -17.72 14.72 20.81
C HIS A 36 -17.14 13.30 20.70
N LEU A 37 -17.62 12.49 19.75
CA LEU A 37 -17.15 11.13 19.53
C LEU A 37 -15.68 11.09 19.08
N SER A 38 -15.22 12.13 18.38
CA SER A 38 -13.81 12.27 17.99
C SER A 38 -12.88 12.65 19.15
N PHE A 39 -13.43 13.20 20.24
CA PHE A 39 -12.68 13.71 21.38
C PHE A 39 -12.79 12.85 22.64
N CYS A 40 -13.91 12.13 22.83
CA CYS A 40 -14.18 11.35 24.03
C CYS A 40 -14.05 9.83 23.78
N ASP A 41 -12.93 9.25 24.21
CA ASP A 41 -12.64 7.83 24.06
C ASP A 41 -13.68 6.92 24.73
N LYS A 42 -14.25 7.34 25.86
CA LYS A 42 -15.29 6.57 26.56
C LYS A 42 -16.56 6.46 25.72
N CYS A 43 -17.07 7.57 25.21
CA CYS A 43 -18.24 7.59 24.33
C CYS A 43 -17.97 6.81 23.03
N LEU A 44 -16.75 6.87 22.51
CA LEU A 44 -16.34 6.10 21.34
C LEU A 44 -16.32 4.58 21.63
N SER A 45 -15.80 4.16 22.79
CA SER A 45 -15.82 2.77 23.23
C SER A 45 -17.25 2.25 23.37
N ASP A 46 -18.12 2.99 24.05
CA ASP A 46 -19.53 2.60 24.23
C ASP A 46 -20.27 2.54 22.89
N TYR A 47 -20.00 3.47 21.98
CA TYR A 47 -20.53 3.46 20.62
C TYR A 47 -20.09 2.22 19.81
N THR A 48 -18.80 1.86 19.87
CA THR A 48 -18.27 0.69 19.15
C THR A 48 -18.78 -0.63 19.71
N LEU A 49 -19.01 -0.71 21.02
CA LEU A 49 -19.68 -1.85 21.64
C LEU A 49 -21.11 -2.01 21.10
N LEU A 50 -21.87 -0.92 20.98
CA LEU A 50 -23.21 -0.95 20.39
C LEU A 50 -23.22 -1.44 18.93
N LEU A 51 -22.17 -1.12 18.15
CA LEU A 51 -22.04 -1.60 16.77
C LEU A 51 -21.69 -3.08 16.69
N THR A 52 -20.97 -3.61 17.69
CA THR A 52 -20.51 -5.00 17.69
C THR A 52 -21.66 -5.99 17.88
N ASP A 53 -22.71 -5.60 18.61
CA ASP A 53 -23.93 -6.40 18.79
C ASP A 53 -24.80 -6.48 17.52
N SER A 54 -24.51 -5.68 16.49
CA SER A 54 -25.26 -5.74 15.24
C SER A 54 -24.90 -7.01 14.45
N THR A 55 -25.91 -7.75 14.00
CA THR A 55 -25.72 -8.95 13.17
C THR A 55 -25.09 -8.53 11.84
N LEU A 56 -23.78 -8.73 11.71
CA LEU A 56 -23.03 -8.46 10.50
C LEU A 56 -23.59 -9.32 9.36
N VAL A 57 -24.31 -8.69 8.44
CA VAL A 57 -24.77 -9.34 7.21
C VAL A 57 -23.54 -9.65 6.36
N SER A 58 -23.33 -10.93 6.02
CA SER A 58 -22.26 -11.30 5.10
C SER A 58 -22.45 -10.56 3.77
N PRO A 59 -21.43 -9.87 3.26
CA PRO A 59 -21.55 -9.21 1.97
C PRO A 59 -21.80 -10.24 0.86
N PRO A 60 -22.53 -9.87 -0.21
CA PRO A 60 -22.68 -10.74 -1.38
C PRO A 60 -21.29 -11.03 -1.97
N GLN A 61 -20.97 -12.32 -2.13
CA GLN A 61 -19.61 -12.78 -2.48
C GLN A 61 -19.04 -12.17 -3.77
N SER A 62 -19.90 -11.70 -4.69
CA SER A 62 -19.50 -11.08 -5.95
C SER A 62 -18.78 -9.73 -5.79
N GLN A 63 -19.06 -8.96 -4.72
CA GLN A 63 -18.46 -7.65 -4.49
C GLN A 63 -17.09 -7.74 -3.81
N VAL A 64 -16.88 -8.79 -3.01
CA VAL A 64 -15.66 -9.00 -2.23
C VAL A 64 -14.44 -9.17 -3.14
N HIS A 65 -14.56 -9.96 -4.21
CA HIS A 65 -13.44 -10.22 -5.11
C HIS A 65 -12.96 -8.95 -5.84
N GLN A 66 -13.88 -8.06 -6.24
CA GLN A 66 -13.55 -6.82 -6.93
C GLN A 66 -12.83 -5.83 -6.02
N ILE A 67 -13.30 -5.67 -4.78
CA ILE A 67 -12.71 -4.75 -3.80
C ILE A 67 -11.36 -5.28 -3.34
N MET A 68 -11.26 -6.59 -3.07
CA MET A 68 -10.02 -7.24 -2.64
C MET A 68 -8.91 -7.12 -3.71
N GLY A 69 -9.26 -7.18 -5.00
CA GLY A 69 -8.33 -6.92 -6.09
C GLY A 69 -7.74 -5.51 -6.05
N ARG A 70 -8.58 -4.49 -5.80
CA ARG A 70 -8.14 -3.08 -5.69
C ARG A 70 -7.26 -2.85 -4.46
N ILE A 71 -7.57 -3.46 -3.33
CA ILE A 71 -6.77 -3.38 -2.10
C ILE A 71 -5.39 -4.01 -2.33
N LYS A 72 -5.34 -5.23 -2.89
CA LYS A 72 -4.09 -5.93 -3.19
C LYS A 72 -3.21 -5.14 -4.17
N HIS A 73 -3.80 -4.50 -5.17
CA HIS A 73 -3.06 -3.65 -6.10
C HIS A 73 -2.40 -2.46 -5.38
N LYS A 74 -3.16 -1.72 -4.56
CA LYS A 74 -2.63 -0.59 -3.79
C LYS A 74 -1.52 -1.02 -2.82
N ALA A 75 -1.70 -2.12 -2.10
CA ALA A 75 -0.68 -2.67 -1.20
C ALA A 75 0.61 -2.98 -1.96
N ARG A 76 0.50 -3.67 -3.11
CA ARG A 76 1.63 -4.07 -3.95
C ARG A 76 2.42 -2.86 -4.48
N THR A 77 1.75 -1.80 -4.91
CA THR A 77 2.43 -0.57 -5.37
C THR A 77 3.25 0.08 -4.26
N ILE A 78 2.72 0.13 -3.03
CA ILE A 78 3.43 0.70 -1.88
C ILE A 78 4.68 -0.14 -1.55
N PHE A 79 4.57 -1.47 -1.57
CA PHE A 79 5.71 -2.35 -1.35
C PHE A 79 6.78 -2.18 -2.44
N PHE A 80 6.42 -2.24 -3.72
CA PHE A 80 7.40 -2.09 -4.81
C PHE A 80 8.13 -0.75 -4.77
N ASN A 81 7.44 0.36 -4.49
CA ASN A 81 8.08 1.67 -4.41
C ASN A 81 9.13 1.76 -3.30
N ARG A 82 8.91 1.09 -2.16
CA ARG A 82 9.88 1.05 -1.06
C ARG A 82 11.10 0.20 -1.40
N TYR A 83 10.89 -0.99 -1.96
CA TYR A 83 11.99 -1.88 -2.34
C TYR A 83 12.79 -1.35 -3.52
N ALA A 84 12.16 -0.67 -4.49
CA ALA A 84 12.85 -0.05 -5.62
C ALA A 84 13.91 0.96 -5.17
N ARG A 85 13.59 1.82 -4.18
CA ARG A 85 14.54 2.79 -3.64
C ARG A 85 15.73 2.12 -2.96
N VAL A 86 15.48 1.07 -2.18
CA VAL A 86 16.52 0.29 -1.50
C VAL A 86 17.41 -0.41 -2.52
N ALA A 87 16.83 -1.01 -3.56
CA ALA A 87 17.57 -1.66 -4.63
C ALA A 87 18.47 -0.68 -5.38
N VAL A 88 17.95 0.51 -5.74
CA VAL A 88 18.75 1.57 -6.39
C VAL A 88 19.90 2.01 -5.48
N ALA A 89 19.63 2.26 -4.19
CA ALA A 89 20.67 2.64 -3.24
C ALA A 89 21.75 1.55 -3.07
N ALA A 90 21.35 0.27 -3.01
CA ALA A 90 22.28 -0.86 -2.94
C ALA A 90 23.13 -0.97 -4.20
N CYS A 91 22.53 -0.84 -5.39
CA CYS A 91 23.27 -0.82 -6.67
C CYS A 91 24.28 0.32 -6.71
N LEU A 92 23.90 1.54 -6.30
CA LEU A 92 24.81 2.67 -6.22
C LEU A 92 25.93 2.43 -5.20
N ALA A 93 25.62 1.89 -4.02
CA ALA A 93 26.63 1.56 -3.01
C ALA A 93 27.65 0.53 -3.53
N ILE A 94 27.19 -0.55 -4.18
CA ILE A 94 28.06 -1.57 -4.80
C ILE A 94 28.91 -0.93 -5.90
N THR A 95 28.32 -0.04 -6.71
CA THR A 95 29.02 0.63 -7.82
C THR A 95 30.10 1.57 -7.30
N LEU A 96 29.79 2.40 -6.29
CA LEU A 96 30.74 3.34 -5.68
C LEU A 96 31.85 2.60 -4.93
N TRP A 97 31.50 1.52 -4.23
CA TRP A 97 32.46 0.64 -3.56
C TRP A 97 33.41 -0.01 -4.56
N GLY A 98 32.87 -0.61 -5.63
CA GLY A 98 33.67 -1.25 -6.68
C GLY A 98 34.54 -0.27 -7.48
N CYS A 99 34.06 0.96 -7.68
CA CYS A 99 34.80 2.01 -8.39
C CYS A 99 35.87 2.71 -7.53
N GLY A 100 35.96 2.40 -6.23
CA GLY A 100 36.92 3.05 -5.33
C GLY A 100 36.62 4.53 -5.09
N ALA A 101 35.37 4.96 -5.25
CA ALA A 101 34.95 6.37 -5.13
C ALA A 101 35.11 6.95 -3.70
N PHE A 102 35.41 6.11 -2.70
CA PHE A 102 35.71 6.51 -1.33
C PHE A 102 37.19 6.86 -1.10
N SER A 103 38.07 6.62 -2.08
CA SER A 103 39.43 7.13 -2.09
C SER A 103 39.42 8.59 -2.54
N PHE A 104 38.87 9.46 -1.69
CA PHE A 104 38.65 10.87 -1.97
C PHE A 104 39.96 11.64 -1.86
N ASP A 105 40.74 11.65 -2.95
CA ASP A 105 41.62 12.78 -3.26
C ASP A 105 40.88 13.67 -4.27
N TYR A 106 40.93 14.99 -4.07
CA TYR A 106 40.00 15.95 -4.66
C TYR A 106 39.90 15.86 -6.20
N ILE A 107 38.66 15.79 -6.69
CA ILE A 107 38.27 15.71 -8.11
C ILE A 107 38.90 16.84 -8.94
N ASN A 108 39.90 16.51 -9.76
CA ASN A 108 40.02 17.01 -11.15
C ASN A 108 39.60 15.88 -12.13
N ALA A 109 38.54 15.15 -11.77
CA ALA A 109 38.36 13.74 -12.12
C ALA A 109 37.17 13.43 -13.05
N ASN A 110 36.87 14.28 -14.04
CA ASN A 110 35.93 13.86 -15.09
C ASN A 110 36.51 12.71 -15.95
N ASN A 111 37.83 12.66 -16.15
CA ASN A 111 38.47 11.61 -16.94
C ASN A 111 38.87 10.36 -16.12
N GLN A 112 39.09 10.50 -14.81
CA GLN A 112 39.57 9.41 -13.95
C GLN A 112 38.42 8.58 -13.36
N LEU A 113 37.27 9.19 -13.06
CA LEU A 113 36.08 8.43 -12.64
C LEU A 113 35.50 7.60 -13.79
N VAL A 114 35.42 8.16 -14.99
CA VAL A 114 34.92 7.43 -16.16
C VAL A 114 35.82 6.24 -16.53
N SER A 115 37.14 6.40 -16.45
CA SER A 115 38.09 5.31 -16.70
C SER A 115 38.11 4.26 -15.58
N SER A 116 37.89 4.65 -14.32
CA SER A 116 37.73 3.71 -13.19
C SER A 116 36.40 2.95 -13.26
N VAL A 117 35.31 3.62 -13.67
CA VAL A 117 34.03 2.99 -13.99
C VAL A 117 34.17 2.06 -15.21
N ALA A 118 34.92 2.45 -16.24
CA ALA A 118 35.11 1.65 -17.46
C ALA A 118 35.99 0.40 -17.21
N SER A 119 37.01 0.50 -16.37
CA SER A 119 37.84 -0.64 -15.99
C SER A 119 37.12 -1.56 -15.00
N THR A 120 36.35 -1.00 -14.07
CA THR A 120 35.45 -1.76 -13.21
C THR A 120 34.37 -2.44 -14.07
N SER A 121 33.78 -1.76 -15.04
CA SER A 121 32.77 -2.35 -15.94
C SER A 121 33.37 -3.44 -16.84
N ALA A 122 34.63 -3.34 -17.27
CA ALA A 122 35.32 -4.42 -17.97
C ALA A 122 35.53 -5.65 -17.06
N SER A 123 35.93 -5.45 -15.80
CA SER A 123 36.08 -6.54 -14.82
C SER A 123 34.74 -7.14 -14.35
N VAL A 124 33.70 -6.32 -14.32
CA VAL A 124 32.32 -6.73 -14.05
C VAL A 124 31.76 -7.49 -15.25
N THR A 125 32.07 -7.11 -16.50
CA THR A 125 31.64 -7.83 -17.72
C THR A 125 32.13 -9.27 -17.75
N VAL A 126 33.41 -9.52 -17.40
CA VAL A 126 33.97 -10.89 -17.36
C VAL A 126 33.31 -11.72 -16.25
N LYS A 127 32.98 -11.12 -15.10
CA LYS A 127 32.25 -11.79 -14.01
C LYS A 127 30.75 -11.89 -14.25
N MET A 128 30.20 -11.07 -15.16
CA MET A 128 28.78 -11.07 -15.52
C MET A 128 28.41 -12.29 -16.35
N ASP A 129 29.31 -12.78 -17.21
CA ASP A 129 29.03 -13.95 -18.06
C ASP A 129 28.85 -15.25 -17.25
N GLU A 130 29.58 -15.43 -16.14
CA GLU A 130 29.34 -16.55 -15.20
C GLU A 130 28.07 -16.35 -14.35
N TRP A 131 27.74 -15.11 -14.01
CA TRP A 131 26.60 -14.79 -13.14
C TRP A 131 25.25 -14.67 -13.88
N LYS A 132 25.29 -14.56 -15.21
CA LYS A 132 24.15 -14.39 -16.12
C LYS A 132 23.13 -15.52 -16.03
N GLU A 133 23.58 -16.76 -15.90
CA GLU A 133 22.70 -17.94 -15.83
C GLU A 133 21.84 -17.95 -14.55
N SER A 134 22.41 -17.54 -13.42
CA SER A 134 21.70 -17.55 -12.13
C SER A 134 20.72 -16.37 -12.02
N ILE A 135 21.10 -15.19 -12.54
CA ILE A 135 20.24 -14.01 -12.54
C ILE A 135 19.12 -14.13 -13.57
N SER A 136 19.41 -14.58 -14.78
CA SER A 136 18.42 -14.69 -15.86
C SER A 136 17.30 -15.68 -15.51
N LYS A 137 17.62 -16.79 -14.84
CA LYS A 137 16.62 -17.75 -14.33
C LYS A 137 15.74 -17.14 -13.24
N GLY A 138 16.33 -16.40 -12.30
CA GLY A 138 15.57 -15.70 -11.25
C GLY A 138 14.63 -14.62 -11.81
N PHE A 139 15.12 -13.82 -12.74
CA PHE A 139 14.36 -12.71 -13.32
C PHE A 139 13.27 -13.18 -14.28
N SER A 140 13.55 -14.20 -15.11
CA SER A 140 12.55 -14.79 -16.02
C SER A 140 11.43 -15.54 -15.28
N SER A 141 11.74 -16.19 -14.15
CA SER A 141 10.72 -16.80 -13.29
C SER A 141 9.81 -15.75 -12.68
N PHE A 142 10.38 -14.64 -12.20
CA PHE A 142 9.62 -13.52 -11.65
C PHE A 142 8.75 -12.84 -12.71
N PHE A 143 9.29 -12.54 -13.89
CA PHE A 143 8.54 -11.93 -14.99
C PHE A 143 7.44 -12.86 -15.52
N LYS A 144 7.72 -14.16 -15.72
CA LYS A 144 6.68 -15.13 -16.10
C LYS A 144 5.55 -15.18 -15.08
N ASN A 145 5.88 -15.18 -13.79
CA ASN A 145 4.88 -15.22 -12.73
C ASN A 145 4.03 -13.93 -12.68
N ILE A 146 4.61 -12.78 -13.04
CA ILE A 146 3.91 -11.50 -13.17
C ILE A 146 3.02 -11.48 -14.41
N ASP A 147 3.50 -11.98 -15.55
CA ASP A 147 2.73 -12.06 -16.78
C ASP A 147 1.55 -13.04 -16.65
N THR A 148 1.74 -14.17 -15.96
CA THR A 148 0.65 -15.10 -15.63
C THR A 148 -0.34 -14.54 -14.60
N ALA A 149 0.05 -13.51 -13.85
CA ALA A 149 -0.84 -12.83 -12.90
C ALA A 149 -1.71 -11.73 -13.55
N LYS A 150 -1.62 -11.54 -14.88
CA LYS A 150 -2.54 -10.66 -15.61
C LYS A 150 -3.92 -11.33 -15.67
N PRO A 151 -4.99 -10.71 -15.13
CA PRO A 151 -6.32 -11.31 -15.19
C PRO A 151 -6.76 -11.39 -16.65
N GLN A 152 -7.13 -12.59 -17.10
CA GLN A 152 -7.81 -12.77 -18.38
C GLN A 152 -9.14 -12.01 -18.32
N THR A 153 -9.20 -10.86 -18.97
CA THR A 153 -10.47 -10.29 -19.42
C THR A 153 -10.99 -11.25 -20.49
N LYS A 154 -11.78 -12.24 -20.07
CA LYS A 154 -12.57 -13.08 -20.99
C LYS A 154 -13.45 -12.13 -21.82
N GLY A 155 -13.10 -11.97 -23.10
CA GLY A 155 -14.01 -11.45 -24.10
C GLY A 155 -15.20 -12.40 -24.18
N ALA A 156 -16.39 -11.86 -23.92
CA ALA A 156 -17.63 -12.54 -24.22
C ALA A 156 -17.75 -12.66 -25.74
N SER A 157 -17.59 -13.86 -26.29
CA SER A 157 -18.08 -14.18 -27.62
C SER A 157 -19.61 -14.25 -27.51
N SER A 158 -20.28 -13.18 -27.95
CA SER A 158 -21.72 -13.18 -28.16
C SER A 158 -22.05 -14.13 -29.31
N SER A 159 -22.95 -15.06 -29.01
CA SER A 159 -23.74 -15.81 -29.96
C SER A 159 -24.45 -14.87 -30.93
N GLU A 160 -24.27 -15.07 -32.23
CA GLU A 160 -25.22 -14.61 -33.24
C GLU A 160 -25.78 -15.85 -33.91
N LYS A 161 -27.06 -16.12 -33.63
CA LYS A 161 -27.92 -17.01 -34.40
C LYS A 161 -28.36 -16.23 -35.63
N GLU A 162 -28.12 -16.75 -36.82
CA GLU A 162 -29.09 -16.95 -37.90
C GLU A 162 -28.50 -17.86 -38.98
#